data_AF-A0A951E4C9-F1
#
_entry.id   AF-A0A951E4C9-F1
#
_cell.length_a   1.000
_cell.length_b   1.000
_cell.length_c   1.000
_cell.angle_alpha   90.00
_cell.angle_beta   90.00
_cell.angle_gamma   90.00
#
_symmetry.space_group_name_H-M   'P 1'
#
loop_
_entity.id
_entity.type
_entity.pdbx_description
1 polymer ?
#
loop_
_entity_poly.entity_id
_entity_poly.type
_entity_poly.pdbx_seq_one_letter_code
_entity_poly.pdbx_strand_id
1 'polypeptide(L)'
;MPAKHHIEVDGRELTISNLEKVYFPGNGFTKSEVIAFYSEIADVILPHLRDRPLTLKRYPEGIAGEHFYEKNAPSHTPSWVQRFAVPRSEGGSDIRYVLCNDRATLVWATNLADIEKHVLLAVAPDLHRPTSLVFDLDPGKPAGILDCGRVALHLKELFDALNLHSFVKVSGSKGLHLIVPLNCDVTYEVTQPFAKALAELASHQMPYQVVSEMAKTRRRGKVFIDWSQNSDFKTTVCVYSMRAKRDEPFISMPITWKELSRAVKRGDEMSLLFRPDAALKRIRQVGDLFESVLTLKQMLPPAFTAALAAGPTQKLSSWPRNRSKTGDKSLREYEAKRDHTRTPEPAAKTTVRKAKRKGLYRFVIQKHQAGHLHYDWRLEMQGVLRSWAVPKGPPTKLREARLAMHVEDHPLEYGDFEGTIPSGNYGAGTVMLWDRGEYEDVTGNPTGAFYAGKLHLVLRGTKLKGEWILVKNHQEENNKWLLIKAAESLPPFPEEVDDRSVLSGRSMAEIAKANDPQWQSNRPAAPRKRGAPQAR
;
A
#
# COMPACT_ATOMS: atom_id res chain seq x y z
N MET A 1 45.34 12.47 18.21
CA MET A 1 44.89 11.77 16.98
C MET A 1 44.90 10.28 17.29
N PRO A 2 43.83 9.53 16.98
CA PRO A 2 43.84 8.08 17.14
C PRO A 2 44.95 7.45 16.28
N ALA A 3 45.56 6.38 16.79
CA ALA A 3 46.56 5.63 16.03
C ALA A 3 45.96 5.16 14.70
N LYS A 4 46.72 5.37 13.62
CA LYS A 4 46.43 4.82 12.30
C LYS A 4 47.26 3.55 12.14
N HIS A 5 46.61 2.48 11.72
CA HIS A 5 47.26 1.21 11.43
C HIS A 5 47.13 0.95 9.93
N HIS A 6 48.25 0.56 9.31
CA HIS A 6 48.28 0.11 7.92
C HIS A 6 48.16 -1.42 7.94
N ILE A 7 47.13 -1.95 7.28
CA ILE A 7 46.92 -3.39 7.15
C ILE A 7 46.80 -3.74 5.68
N GLU A 8 47.15 -4.98 5.35
CA GLU A 8 46.88 -5.56 4.04
C GLU A 8 45.69 -6.53 4.16
N VAL A 9 44.72 -6.42 3.26
CA VAL A 9 43.57 -7.33 3.15
C VAL A 9 43.48 -7.78 1.70
N ASP A 10 43.69 -9.07 1.44
CA ASP A 10 43.66 -9.68 0.12
C ASP A 10 44.45 -8.87 -0.95
N GLY A 11 45.67 -8.44 -0.61
CA GLY A 11 46.53 -7.64 -1.51
C GLY A 11 46.17 -6.15 -1.64
N ARG A 12 45.24 -5.64 -0.81
CA ARG A 12 44.88 -4.21 -0.74
C ARG A 12 45.36 -3.59 0.56
N GLU A 13 46.09 -2.49 0.45
CA GLU A 13 46.45 -1.69 1.63
C GLU A 13 45.27 -0.85 2.12
N LEU A 14 45.04 -0.88 3.43
CA LEU A 14 44.00 -0.12 4.13
C LEU A 14 44.60 0.60 5.33
N THR A 15 44.15 1.84 5.56
CA THR A 15 44.42 2.56 6.80
C THR A 15 43.20 2.49 7.70
N ILE A 16 43.32 1.80 8.82
CA ILE A 16 42.28 1.70 9.86
C ILE A 16 42.66 2.55 11.07
N SER A 17 41.67 3.04 11.80
CA SER A 17 41.86 3.92 12.96
C SER A 17 40.70 3.79 13.93
N ASN A 18 40.87 4.30 15.15
CA ASN A 18 39.84 4.28 16.20
C ASN A 18 39.37 2.86 16.56
N LEU A 19 40.28 1.89 16.62
CA LEU A 19 39.93 0.48 16.77
C LEU A 19 39.22 0.16 18.10
N GLU A 20 39.61 0.84 19.17
CA GLU A 20 39.00 0.70 20.51
C GLU A 20 37.70 1.50 20.67
N LYS A 21 37.27 2.27 19.66
CA LYS A 21 36.03 3.03 19.74
C LYS A 21 34.86 2.06 19.95
N VAL A 22 34.13 2.23 21.04
CA VAL A 22 32.92 1.48 21.34
C VAL A 22 31.82 1.89 20.35
N TYR A 23 31.32 0.93 19.57
CA TYR A 23 30.16 1.12 18.71
C TYR A 23 28.88 0.72 19.41
N PHE A 24 28.89 -0.31 20.26
CA PHE A 24 27.72 -0.81 20.98
C PHE A 24 27.94 -0.70 22.50
N PRO A 25 27.24 0.21 23.20
CA PRO A 25 27.52 0.50 24.60
C PRO A 25 27.05 -0.60 25.56
N GLY A 26 26.08 -1.45 25.18
CA GLY A 26 25.49 -2.45 26.07
C GLY A 26 26.48 -3.54 26.51
N ASN A 27 27.44 -3.89 25.65
CA ASN A 27 28.49 -4.86 25.93
C ASN A 27 29.90 -4.35 25.59
N GLY A 28 30.04 -3.05 25.30
CA GLY A 28 31.33 -2.45 24.92
C GLY A 28 31.86 -2.88 23.55
N PHE A 29 31.04 -3.43 22.66
CA PHE A 29 31.52 -3.95 21.36
C PHE A 29 32.13 -2.83 20.51
N THR A 30 33.38 -3.02 20.13
CA THR A 30 34.27 -2.02 19.54
C THR A 30 34.28 -2.05 18.02
N LYS A 31 34.86 -1.01 17.42
CA LYS A 31 35.08 -0.92 15.97
C LYS A 31 35.96 -2.07 15.45
N SER A 32 37.01 -2.45 16.17
CA SER A 32 37.87 -3.59 15.77
C SER A 32 37.08 -4.89 15.73
N GLU A 33 36.18 -5.13 16.68
CA GLU A 33 35.34 -6.33 16.70
C GLU A 33 34.30 -6.34 15.57
N VAL A 34 33.74 -5.18 15.20
CA VAL A 34 32.88 -5.07 14.00
C VAL A 34 33.67 -5.37 12.72
N ILE A 35 34.89 -4.84 12.60
CA ILE A 35 35.78 -5.12 11.47
C ILE A 35 36.14 -6.61 11.43
N ALA A 36 36.49 -7.21 12.57
CA ALA A 36 36.84 -8.62 12.67
C ALA A 36 35.67 -9.51 12.26
N PHE A 37 34.46 -9.23 12.74
CA PHE A 37 33.25 -9.96 12.34
C PHE A 37 33.05 -9.92 10.81
N TYR A 38 33.12 -8.73 10.21
CA TYR A 38 32.91 -8.59 8.76
C TYR A 38 34.05 -9.20 7.92
N SER A 39 35.27 -9.19 8.43
CA SER A 39 36.40 -9.87 7.79
C SER A 39 36.20 -11.40 7.79
N GLU A 40 35.74 -11.95 8.92
CA GLU A 40 35.56 -13.39 9.11
C GLU A 40 34.34 -13.95 8.35
N ILE A 41 33.24 -13.20 8.30
CA ILE A 41 32.02 -13.58 7.57
C ILE A 41 32.14 -13.40 6.05
N ALA A 42 33.23 -12.79 5.58
CA ALA A 42 33.37 -12.30 4.20
C ALA A 42 33.02 -13.36 3.15
N ASP A 43 33.52 -14.59 3.30
CA ASP A 43 33.34 -15.65 2.30
C ASP A 43 31.87 -16.05 2.12
N VAL A 44 31.06 -15.82 3.15
CA VAL A 44 29.63 -16.14 3.16
C VAL A 44 28.78 -14.92 2.81
N ILE A 45 29.12 -13.71 3.28
CA ILE A 45 28.33 -12.51 2.98
C ILE A 45 28.58 -11.94 1.58
N LEU A 46 29.81 -12.06 1.05
CA LEU A 46 30.19 -11.45 -0.23
C LEU A 46 29.37 -11.95 -1.42
N PRO A 47 29.04 -13.26 -1.56
CA PRO A 47 28.11 -13.72 -2.59
C PRO A 47 26.76 -12.99 -2.58
N HIS A 48 26.26 -12.59 -1.40
CA HIS A 48 25.01 -11.84 -1.25
C HIS A 48 25.15 -10.33 -1.50
N LEU A 49 26.37 -9.79 -1.42
CA LEU A 49 26.68 -8.38 -1.71
C LEU A 49 27.12 -8.14 -3.15
N ARG A 50 27.62 -9.18 -3.83
CA ARG A 50 28.27 -9.11 -5.13
C ARG A 50 27.39 -8.38 -6.16
N ASP A 51 27.98 -7.37 -6.76
CA ASP A 51 27.41 -6.50 -7.79
C ASP A 51 26.10 -5.80 -7.40
N ARG A 52 25.73 -5.81 -6.11
CA ARG A 52 24.58 -5.06 -5.61
C ARG A 52 25.02 -3.65 -5.19
N PRO A 53 24.35 -2.60 -5.67
CA PRO A 53 24.56 -1.25 -5.19
C PRO A 53 24.36 -1.15 -3.67
N LEU A 54 25.44 -0.85 -2.95
CA LEU A 54 25.48 -0.75 -1.48
C LEU A 54 25.17 0.68 -1.04
N THR A 55 24.19 0.85 -0.17
CA THR A 55 24.00 2.07 0.62
C THR A 55 24.73 1.94 1.94
N LEU A 56 25.69 2.83 2.17
CA LEU A 56 26.43 2.88 3.43
C LEU A 56 25.55 3.53 4.49
N LYS A 57 25.41 2.89 5.64
CA LYS A 57 24.78 3.48 6.82
C LYS A 57 25.80 3.66 7.91
N ARG A 58 26.28 4.89 8.03
CA ARG A 58 27.49 5.22 8.78
C ARG A 58 27.16 5.66 10.19
N TYR A 59 27.94 5.16 11.16
CA TYR A 59 27.83 5.42 12.60
C TYR A 59 29.17 5.92 13.17
N PRO A 60 29.66 7.13 12.78
CA PRO A 60 31.01 7.56 13.09
C PRO A 60 31.33 7.56 14.60
N GLU A 61 30.32 7.88 15.42
CA GLU A 61 30.40 7.95 16.89
C GLU A 61 29.68 6.77 17.58
N GLY A 62 29.53 5.64 16.87
CA GLY A 62 28.80 4.48 17.38
C GLY A 62 27.28 4.64 17.29
N ILE A 63 26.55 3.63 17.77
CA ILE A 63 25.10 3.54 17.53
C ILE A 63 24.28 4.55 18.34
N ALA A 64 24.84 5.06 19.44
CA ALA A 64 24.20 6.07 20.29
C ALA A 64 24.36 7.50 19.72
N GLY A 65 25.29 7.70 18.79
CA GLY A 65 25.52 8.96 18.11
C GLY A 65 24.65 9.15 16.86
N GLU A 66 24.89 10.26 16.16
CA GLU A 66 24.25 10.52 14.87
C GLU A 66 24.72 9.51 13.81
N HIS A 67 23.79 9.16 12.91
CA HIS A 67 24.05 8.27 11.79
C HIS A 67 23.36 8.78 10.54
N PHE A 68 23.93 8.45 9.38
CA PHE A 68 23.41 8.90 8.09
C PHE A 68 23.54 7.81 7.02
N TYR A 69 22.69 7.93 6.00
CA TYR A 69 22.75 7.08 4.81
C TYR A 69 23.54 7.80 3.71
N GLU A 70 24.50 7.11 3.12
CA GLU A 70 25.35 7.61 2.06
C GLU A 70 25.30 6.63 0.88
N LYS A 71 24.50 7.00 -0.12
CA LYS A 71 24.31 6.22 -1.36
C LYS A 71 25.42 6.46 -2.37
N ASN A 72 25.93 7.69 -2.41
CA ASN A 72 27.02 8.07 -3.30
C ASN A 72 28.35 7.71 -2.65
N ALA A 73 29.26 7.09 -3.40
CA ALA A 73 30.58 6.74 -2.92
C ALA A 73 31.28 8.00 -2.39
N PRO A 74 31.85 7.95 -1.17
CA PRO A 74 32.58 9.08 -0.61
C PRO A 74 33.70 9.56 -1.55
N SER A 75 34.05 10.84 -1.52
CA SER A 75 35.12 11.40 -2.37
C SER A 75 36.48 10.72 -2.17
N HIS A 76 36.73 10.19 -0.98
CA HIS A 76 37.95 9.46 -0.61
C HIS A 76 37.84 7.95 -0.85
N THR A 77 36.89 7.50 -1.67
CA THR A 77 36.78 6.09 -2.07
C THR A 77 38.05 5.65 -2.81
N PRO A 78 38.75 4.59 -2.34
CA PRO A 78 39.95 4.08 -3.00
C PRO A 78 39.69 3.72 -4.48
N SER A 79 40.71 3.88 -5.32
CA SER A 79 40.59 3.65 -6.77
C SER A 79 40.20 2.21 -7.13
N TRP A 80 40.56 1.25 -6.28
CA TRP A 80 40.25 -0.16 -6.45
C TRP A 80 38.83 -0.56 -6.02
N VAL A 81 38.12 0.31 -5.29
CA VAL A 81 36.71 0.06 -4.93
C VAL A 81 35.85 0.27 -6.16
N GLN A 82 35.19 -0.80 -6.60
CA GLN A 82 34.29 -0.75 -7.74
C GLN A 82 33.05 0.09 -7.42
N ARG A 83 32.58 0.81 -8.44
CA ARG A 83 31.45 1.72 -8.34
C ARG A 83 30.54 1.56 -9.54
N PHE A 84 29.23 1.68 -9.32
CA PHE A 84 28.22 1.64 -10.37
C PHE A 84 27.44 2.95 -10.41
N ALA A 85 27.27 3.53 -11.60
CA ALA A 85 26.47 4.74 -11.79
C ALA A 85 24.98 4.38 -11.88
N VAL A 86 24.17 5.06 -11.08
CA VAL A 86 22.72 4.94 -11.11
C VAL A 86 22.12 6.31 -11.36
N PRO A 87 21.37 6.49 -12.46
CA PRO A 87 20.71 7.75 -12.77
C PRO A 87 19.74 8.18 -11.67
N ARG A 88 19.65 9.49 -11.42
CA ARG A 88 18.66 10.06 -10.50
C ARG A 88 17.32 10.25 -11.21
N SER A 89 16.23 9.89 -10.55
CA SER A 89 14.87 10.12 -11.05
C SER A 89 14.52 11.61 -11.20
N GLU A 90 15.14 12.48 -10.40
CA GLU A 90 14.92 13.94 -10.42
C GLU A 90 15.88 14.70 -11.36
N GLY A 91 16.74 13.98 -12.10
CA GLY A 91 17.81 14.56 -12.90
C GLY A 91 19.07 14.92 -12.08
N GLY A 92 20.10 15.44 -12.76
CA GLY A 92 21.41 15.75 -12.18
C GLY A 92 22.44 14.64 -12.39
N SER A 93 23.55 14.70 -11.65
CA SER A 93 24.61 13.69 -11.75
C SER A 93 24.20 12.35 -11.15
N ASP A 94 24.65 11.27 -11.79
CA ASP A 94 24.44 9.90 -11.33
C ASP A 94 24.90 9.72 -9.88
N ILE A 95 24.17 8.88 -9.14
CA ILE A 95 24.65 8.37 -7.85
C ILE A 95 25.64 7.24 -8.16
N ARG A 96 26.88 7.38 -7.69
CA ARG A 96 27.90 6.34 -7.81
C ARG A 96 27.83 5.42 -6.60
N TYR A 97 27.10 4.31 -6.67
CA TYR A 97 27.06 3.36 -5.58
C TYR A 97 28.38 2.57 -5.46
N VAL A 98 28.75 2.19 -4.25
CA VAL A 98 29.82 1.21 -4.01
C VAL A 98 29.31 -0.18 -4.38
N LEU A 99 30.14 -0.97 -5.07
CA LEU A 99 29.93 -2.42 -5.23
C LEU A 99 30.90 -3.15 -4.31
N CYS A 100 30.36 -3.84 -3.30
CA CYS A 100 31.15 -4.54 -2.30
C CYS A 100 31.46 -5.97 -2.75
N ASN A 101 32.42 -6.09 -3.67
CA ASN A 101 32.71 -7.34 -4.38
C ASN A 101 33.84 -8.18 -3.76
N ASP A 102 34.58 -7.63 -2.80
CA ASP A 102 35.72 -8.29 -2.16
C ASP A 102 35.83 -7.93 -0.66
N ARG A 103 36.63 -8.71 0.07
CA ARG A 103 36.83 -8.57 1.52
C ARG A 103 37.46 -7.22 1.86
N ALA A 104 38.39 -6.74 1.04
CA ALA A 104 39.02 -5.44 1.24
C ALA A 104 38.00 -4.28 1.19
N THR A 105 37.06 -4.31 0.24
CA THR A 105 35.97 -3.33 0.13
C THR A 105 35.04 -3.42 1.34
N LEU A 106 34.73 -4.64 1.79
CA LEU A 106 33.89 -4.89 2.96
C LEU A 106 34.52 -4.32 4.25
N VAL A 107 35.81 -4.58 4.47
CA VAL A 107 36.58 -4.06 5.60
C VAL A 107 36.71 -2.54 5.50
N TRP A 108 36.99 -2.00 4.31
CA TRP A 108 37.05 -0.55 4.07
C TRP A 108 35.74 0.15 4.41
N ALA A 109 34.61 -0.33 3.87
CA ALA A 109 33.29 0.24 4.15
C ALA A 109 33.01 0.21 5.66
N THR A 110 33.30 -0.92 6.31
CA THR A 110 33.14 -1.07 7.77
C THR A 110 34.03 -0.11 8.56
N ASN A 111 35.27 0.13 8.12
CA ASN A 111 36.16 1.12 8.70
C ASN A 111 35.65 2.56 8.56
N LEU A 112 34.83 2.85 7.54
CA LEU A 112 34.08 4.11 7.41
C LEU A 112 32.86 4.21 8.34
N ALA A 113 32.73 3.27 9.28
CA ALA A 113 31.63 3.13 10.22
C ALA A 113 30.32 2.63 9.58
N ASP A 114 30.38 2.02 8.40
CA ASP A 114 29.23 1.35 7.80
C ASP A 114 28.92 0.04 8.55
N ILE A 115 28.01 0.08 9.53
CA ILE A 115 27.69 -1.10 10.35
C ILE A 115 26.62 -1.96 9.68
N GLU A 116 25.61 -1.36 9.05
CA GLU A 116 24.49 -2.08 8.40
C GLU A 116 24.66 -2.07 6.88
N LYS A 117 24.78 -3.25 6.25
CA LYS A 117 24.90 -3.38 4.80
C LYS A 117 23.53 -3.39 4.16
N HIS A 118 23.16 -2.31 3.48
CA HIS A 118 21.87 -2.16 2.80
C HIS A 118 22.06 -2.21 1.29
N VAL A 119 21.42 -3.18 0.63
CA VAL A 119 21.59 -3.43 -0.81
C VAL A 119 20.27 -3.32 -1.54
N LEU A 120 20.33 -3.01 -2.84
CA LEU A 120 19.18 -3.17 -3.74
C LEU A 120 18.84 -4.65 -3.93
N LEU A 121 17.58 -4.94 -4.27
CA LEU A 121 17.15 -6.29 -4.64
C LEU A 121 17.63 -6.71 -6.03
N ALA A 122 18.01 -5.75 -6.87
CA ALA A 122 18.62 -5.98 -8.17
C ALA A 122 20.15 -6.00 -8.07
N VAL A 123 20.77 -6.59 -9.10
CA VAL A 123 22.23 -6.66 -9.27
C VAL A 123 22.58 -5.82 -10.49
N ALA A 124 23.69 -5.09 -10.43
CA ALA A 124 24.18 -4.30 -11.56
C ALA A 124 24.65 -5.22 -12.70
N PRO A 125 24.48 -4.83 -13.98
CA PRO A 125 23.94 -3.54 -14.44
C PRO A 125 22.41 -3.46 -14.51
N ASP A 126 21.69 -4.59 -14.41
CA ASP A 126 20.25 -4.69 -14.67
C ASP A 126 19.38 -4.29 -13.46
N LEU A 127 19.48 -3.03 -13.05
CA LEU A 127 18.84 -2.53 -11.84
C LEU A 127 17.31 -2.48 -11.87
N HIS A 128 16.68 -2.69 -13.03
CA HIS A 128 15.22 -2.79 -13.17
C HIS A 128 14.68 -4.21 -12.89
N ARG A 129 15.57 -5.20 -12.78
CA ARG A 129 15.25 -6.62 -12.59
C ARG A 129 15.65 -7.08 -11.19
N PRO A 130 14.72 -7.14 -10.22
CA PRO A 130 15.04 -7.71 -8.92
C PRO A 130 15.35 -9.19 -9.03
N THR A 131 16.36 -9.62 -8.27
CA THR A 131 16.71 -11.05 -8.12
C THR A 131 15.75 -11.81 -7.20
N SER A 132 14.97 -11.09 -6.38
CA SER A 132 14.08 -11.68 -5.39
C SER A 132 12.92 -10.75 -5.02
N LEU A 133 11.80 -11.31 -4.55
CA LEU A 133 10.82 -10.58 -3.75
C LEU A 133 11.24 -10.52 -2.28
N VAL A 134 10.90 -9.42 -1.60
CA VAL A 134 11.07 -9.27 -0.15
C VAL A 134 9.77 -8.84 0.52
N PHE A 135 9.42 -9.50 1.61
CA PHE A 135 8.37 -9.11 2.52
C PHE A 135 9.00 -8.83 3.88
N ASP A 136 9.10 -7.54 4.24
CA ASP A 136 9.63 -7.11 5.53
C ASP A 136 8.49 -7.02 6.56
N LEU A 137 8.58 -7.83 7.60
CA LEU A 137 7.56 -7.97 8.64
C LEU A 137 7.94 -7.13 9.85
N ASP A 138 7.28 -5.99 9.98
CA ASP A 138 7.53 -4.99 11.01
C ASP A 138 6.44 -5.01 12.10
N PRO A 139 6.74 -5.44 13.33
CA PRO A 139 5.73 -5.48 14.38
C PRO A 139 5.50 -4.09 15.00
N GLY A 140 4.24 -3.69 15.10
CA GLY A 140 3.81 -2.52 15.86
C GLY A 140 3.41 -2.90 17.28
N LYS A 141 4.07 -2.27 18.26
CA LYS A 141 3.84 -2.54 19.70
C LYS A 141 2.34 -2.61 20.05
N PRO A 142 1.90 -3.57 20.89
CA PRO A 142 2.71 -4.54 21.63
C PRO A 142 3.15 -5.77 20.83
N ALA A 143 2.82 -5.89 19.53
CA ALA A 143 3.29 -7.02 18.73
C ALA A 143 4.82 -7.08 18.70
N GLY A 144 5.35 -8.30 18.59
CA GLY A 144 6.78 -8.61 18.61
C GLY A 144 7.20 -9.59 17.51
N ILE A 145 8.41 -10.13 17.64
CA ILE A 145 9.00 -11.01 16.63
C ILE A 145 8.25 -12.34 16.47
N LEU A 146 7.59 -12.84 17.52
CA LEU A 146 6.76 -14.04 17.42
C LEU A 146 5.48 -13.80 16.63
N ASP A 147 4.90 -12.60 16.70
CA ASP A 147 3.77 -12.23 15.85
C ASP A 147 4.20 -12.17 14.39
N CYS A 148 5.38 -11.59 14.11
CA CYS A 148 6.00 -11.69 12.79
C CYS A 148 6.18 -13.14 12.37
N GLY A 149 6.57 -14.04 13.29
CA GLY A 149 6.71 -15.46 13.03
C GLY A 149 5.40 -16.14 12.63
N ARG A 150 4.27 -15.81 13.30
CA ARG A 150 2.94 -16.32 12.92
C ARG A 150 2.54 -15.86 11.52
N VAL A 151 2.73 -14.58 11.23
CA VAL A 151 2.45 -14.00 9.91
C VAL A 151 3.37 -14.58 8.84
N ALA A 152 4.64 -14.84 9.17
CA ALA A 152 5.61 -15.45 8.26
C ALA A 152 5.21 -16.88 7.89
N LEU A 153 4.74 -17.68 8.84
CA LEU A 153 4.27 -19.04 8.59
C LEU A 153 3.03 -19.04 7.68
N HIS A 154 2.11 -18.09 7.88
CA HIS A 154 0.95 -17.92 6.99
C HIS A 154 1.37 -17.50 5.57
N LEU A 155 2.29 -16.53 5.44
CA LEU A 155 2.84 -16.15 4.13
C LEU A 155 3.56 -17.32 3.45
N LYS A 156 4.25 -18.17 4.21
CA LYS A 156 4.86 -19.40 3.69
C LYS A 156 3.82 -20.31 3.05
N GLU A 157 2.68 -20.54 3.72
CA GLU A 157 1.59 -21.34 3.17
C GLU A 157 1.04 -20.75 1.87
N LEU A 158 0.92 -19.42 1.79
CA LEU A 158 0.53 -18.73 0.55
C LEU A 158 1.57 -18.93 -0.57
N PHE A 159 2.86 -18.84 -0.27
CA PHE A 159 3.91 -19.10 -1.25
C PHE A 159 3.92 -20.57 -1.70
N ASP A 160 3.77 -21.51 -0.77
CA ASP A 160 3.70 -22.95 -1.06
C ASP A 160 2.52 -23.25 -2.00
N ALA A 161 1.34 -22.65 -1.74
CA ALA A 161 0.15 -22.78 -2.61
C ALA A 161 0.36 -22.23 -4.02
N LEU A 162 1.31 -21.30 -4.19
CA LEU A 162 1.69 -20.73 -5.48
C LEU A 162 2.90 -21.45 -6.11
N ASN A 163 3.37 -22.55 -5.50
CA ASN A 163 4.59 -23.27 -5.88
C ASN A 163 5.84 -22.37 -5.88
N LEU A 164 5.91 -21.41 -4.95
CA LEU A 164 7.06 -20.53 -4.74
C LEU A 164 7.81 -20.94 -3.48
N HIS A 165 9.07 -21.32 -3.64
CA HIS A 165 9.99 -21.53 -2.53
C HIS A 165 10.33 -20.20 -1.89
N SER A 166 10.09 -20.11 -0.58
CA SER A 166 10.39 -18.94 0.24
C SER A 166 11.40 -19.27 1.33
N PHE A 167 12.21 -18.28 1.67
CA PHE A 167 13.27 -18.34 2.67
C PHE A 167 13.00 -17.26 3.73
N VAL A 168 13.47 -17.48 4.95
CA VAL A 168 13.23 -16.55 6.06
C VAL A 168 14.52 -16.24 6.81
N LYS A 169 14.70 -14.97 7.15
CA LYS A 169 15.75 -14.50 8.05
C LYS A 169 15.17 -13.62 9.13
N VAL A 170 15.78 -13.66 10.30
CA VAL A 170 15.55 -12.62 11.31
C VAL A 170 16.18 -11.33 10.81
N SER A 171 15.54 -10.19 11.06
CA SER A 171 16.13 -8.92 10.62
C SER A 171 17.33 -8.51 11.48
N GLY A 172 17.54 -9.14 12.64
CA GLY A 172 18.48 -8.71 13.67
C GLY A 172 17.99 -7.51 14.48
N SER A 173 16.72 -7.13 14.33
CA SER A 173 16.07 -6.03 15.06
C SER A 173 14.82 -6.52 15.80
N LYS A 174 13.62 -6.23 15.27
CA LYS A 174 12.34 -6.63 15.87
C LYS A 174 11.51 -7.55 14.98
N GLY A 175 11.84 -7.63 13.69
CA GLY A 175 11.02 -8.25 12.65
C GLY A 175 11.72 -9.39 11.91
N LEU A 176 11.07 -9.85 10.84
CA LEU A 176 11.55 -10.92 9.96
C LEU A 176 11.52 -10.45 8.51
N HIS A 177 12.40 -10.97 7.67
CA HIS A 177 12.29 -10.80 6.21
C HIS A 177 11.99 -12.17 5.60
N LEU A 178 10.98 -12.23 4.74
CA LEU A 178 10.73 -13.37 3.87
C LEU A 178 11.19 -13.02 2.46
N ILE A 179 11.88 -13.96 1.82
CA ILE A 179 12.51 -13.77 0.52
C ILE A 179 12.06 -14.89 -0.41
N VAL A 180 11.59 -14.53 -1.60
CA VAL A 180 11.31 -15.47 -2.68
C VAL A 180 12.31 -15.19 -3.80
N PRO A 181 13.34 -16.04 -4.01
CA PRO A 181 14.29 -15.84 -5.10
C PRO A 181 13.58 -16.03 -6.43
N LEU A 182 13.85 -15.14 -7.39
CA LEU A 182 13.27 -15.17 -8.73
C LEU A 182 14.35 -15.48 -9.76
N ASN A 183 15.48 -14.74 -9.73
CA ASN A 183 16.63 -14.92 -10.61
C ASN A 183 16.26 -15.16 -12.10
N CYS A 184 15.17 -14.53 -12.55
CA CYS A 184 14.56 -14.71 -13.86
C CYS A 184 14.33 -13.35 -14.55
N ASP A 185 13.69 -13.36 -15.72
CA ASP A 185 13.37 -12.13 -16.45
C ASP A 185 12.06 -11.52 -15.96
N VAL A 186 12.17 -10.78 -14.86
CA VAL A 186 11.05 -10.10 -14.20
C VAL A 186 11.49 -8.76 -13.66
N THR A 187 10.61 -7.77 -13.75
CA THR A 187 10.90 -6.38 -13.39
C THR A 187 10.08 -5.93 -12.17
N TYR A 188 10.43 -4.78 -11.58
CA TYR A 188 9.69 -4.22 -10.44
C TYR A 188 8.22 -3.91 -10.75
N GLU A 189 7.90 -3.61 -12.01
CA GLU A 189 6.51 -3.41 -12.48
C GLU A 189 5.64 -4.65 -12.28
N VAL A 190 6.25 -5.84 -12.22
CA VAL A 190 5.54 -7.11 -11.98
C VAL A 190 5.66 -7.54 -10.53
N THR A 191 6.85 -7.44 -9.93
CA THR A 191 7.11 -7.93 -8.58
C THR A 191 6.43 -7.07 -7.50
N GLN A 192 6.34 -5.76 -7.68
CA GLN A 192 5.73 -4.86 -6.70
C GLN A 192 4.21 -5.09 -6.57
N PRO A 193 3.41 -5.14 -7.66
CA PRO A 193 1.99 -5.49 -7.56
C PRO A 193 1.77 -6.89 -6.98
N PHE A 194 2.63 -7.86 -7.32
CA PHE A 194 2.53 -9.22 -6.76
C PHE A 194 2.71 -9.22 -5.25
N ALA A 195 3.77 -8.56 -4.76
CA ALA A 195 4.04 -8.44 -3.32
C ALA A 195 2.88 -7.75 -2.60
N LYS A 196 2.36 -6.68 -3.19
CA LYS A 196 1.21 -5.94 -2.66
C LYS A 196 -0.03 -6.83 -2.56
N ALA A 197 -0.38 -7.55 -3.61
CA ALA A 197 -1.56 -8.42 -3.65
C ALA A 197 -1.49 -9.50 -2.56
N LEU A 198 -0.31 -10.11 -2.36
CA LEU A 198 -0.12 -11.10 -1.28
C LEU A 198 -0.18 -10.47 0.12
N ALA A 199 0.38 -9.28 0.31
CA ALA A 199 0.28 -8.57 1.57
C ALA A 199 -1.19 -8.19 1.90
N GLU A 200 -1.96 -7.75 0.92
CA GLU A 200 -3.39 -7.46 1.06
C GLU A 200 -4.21 -8.72 1.33
N LEU A 201 -3.91 -9.84 0.66
CA LEU A 201 -4.53 -11.12 0.93
C LEU A 201 -4.25 -11.58 2.37
N ALA A 202 -3.00 -11.53 2.83
CA ALA A 202 -2.63 -11.84 4.20
C ALA A 202 -3.34 -10.91 5.21
N SER A 203 -3.44 -9.62 4.90
CA SER A 203 -4.19 -8.65 5.70
C SER A 203 -5.69 -8.96 5.76
N HIS A 204 -6.27 -9.50 4.69
CA HIS A 204 -7.66 -9.94 4.65
C HIS A 204 -7.89 -11.26 5.42
N GLN A 205 -6.95 -12.19 5.36
CA GLN A 205 -7.04 -13.48 6.05
C GLN A 205 -6.70 -13.38 7.55
N MET A 206 -5.85 -12.42 7.93
CA MET A 206 -5.40 -12.21 9.30
C MET A 206 -5.67 -10.76 9.79
N PRO A 207 -6.92 -10.26 9.74
CA PRO A 207 -7.22 -8.83 9.90
C PRO A 207 -6.88 -8.26 11.28
N TYR A 208 -6.79 -9.12 12.30
CA TYR A 208 -6.41 -8.73 13.66
C TYR A 208 -4.89 -8.76 13.90
N GLN A 209 -4.13 -9.44 13.05
CA GLN A 209 -2.68 -9.63 13.22
C GLN A 209 -1.85 -8.91 12.16
N VAL A 210 -2.43 -8.62 10.99
CA VAL A 210 -1.73 -8.07 9.84
C VAL A 210 -2.31 -6.71 9.43
N VAL A 211 -1.43 -5.84 8.94
CA VAL A 211 -1.78 -4.64 8.17
C VAL A 211 -0.85 -4.53 6.96
N SER A 212 -1.40 -4.30 5.78
CA SER A 212 -0.62 -4.03 4.55
C SER A 212 -0.59 -2.55 4.17
N GLU A 213 -1.39 -1.72 4.87
CA GLU A 213 -1.44 -0.28 4.67
C GLU A 213 -0.27 0.43 5.35
N MET A 214 0.29 1.44 4.67
CA MET A 214 1.49 2.13 5.16
C MET A 214 1.24 2.98 6.42
N ALA A 215 0.00 3.36 6.72
CA ALA A 215 -0.34 4.24 7.83
C ALA A 215 0.12 3.67 9.18
N LYS A 216 1.09 4.34 9.83
CA LYS A 216 1.66 3.90 11.12
C LYS A 216 0.61 3.74 12.23
N THR A 217 -0.46 4.55 12.20
CA THR A 217 -1.57 4.52 13.15
C THR A 217 -2.32 3.18 13.16
N ARG A 218 -2.31 2.44 12.05
CA ARG A 218 -2.98 1.13 11.92
C ARG A 218 -2.12 -0.05 12.39
N ARG A 219 -0.87 0.17 12.78
CA ARG A 219 0.10 -0.89 13.12
C ARG A 219 0.06 -1.33 14.58
N ARG A 220 -0.62 -0.60 15.47
CA ARG A 220 -0.62 -0.93 16.91
C ARG A 220 -1.18 -2.35 17.14
N GLY A 221 -0.38 -3.22 17.75
CA GLY A 221 -0.73 -4.61 18.02
C GLY A 221 -0.75 -5.52 16.79
N LYS A 222 -0.26 -5.05 15.64
CA LYS A 222 -0.26 -5.78 14.37
C LYS A 222 1.13 -5.82 13.74
N VAL A 223 1.32 -6.76 12.83
CA VAL A 223 2.49 -6.84 11.96
C VAL A 223 2.18 -6.11 10.66
N PHE A 224 3.00 -5.11 10.36
CA PHE A 224 3.00 -4.47 9.05
C PHE A 224 3.79 -5.33 8.07
N ILE A 225 3.17 -5.71 6.96
CA ILE A 225 3.86 -6.34 5.84
C ILE A 225 4.30 -5.22 4.89
N ASP A 226 5.58 -4.82 4.96
CA ASP A 226 6.15 -3.83 4.04
C ASP A 226 6.46 -4.46 2.67
N TRP A 227 5.42 -4.63 1.86
CA TRP A 227 5.55 -5.04 0.46
C TRP A 227 6.24 -3.98 -0.40
N SER A 228 6.32 -2.72 0.07
CA SER A 228 6.91 -1.63 -0.71
C SER A 228 8.44 -1.70 -0.78
N GLN A 229 9.07 -2.62 -0.02
CA GLN A 229 10.49 -2.99 -0.17
C GLN A 229 10.84 -3.45 -1.60
N ASN A 230 9.86 -3.94 -2.36
CA ASN A 230 9.99 -4.31 -3.77
C ASN A 230 9.93 -3.08 -4.68
N SER A 231 10.85 -2.12 -4.48
CA SER A 231 10.98 -0.93 -5.32
C SER A 231 12.46 -0.74 -5.69
N ASP A 232 12.73 -0.30 -6.91
CA ASP A 232 14.06 -0.11 -7.49
C ASP A 232 14.99 0.88 -6.75
N PHE A 233 14.42 1.82 -5.98
CA PHE A 233 15.19 2.80 -5.20
C PHE A 233 15.37 2.45 -3.71
N LYS A 234 14.70 1.39 -3.24
CA LYS A 234 14.76 0.95 -1.84
C LYS A 234 15.85 -0.07 -1.63
N THR A 235 16.49 0.02 -0.47
CA THR A 235 17.49 -0.94 -0.04
C THR A 235 16.99 -1.73 1.15
N THR A 236 17.33 -3.02 1.17
CA THR A 236 17.02 -3.94 2.25
C THR A 236 18.31 -4.35 2.94
N VAL A 237 18.27 -4.57 4.25
CA VAL A 237 19.44 -5.07 4.97
C VAL A 237 19.82 -6.46 4.45
N CYS A 238 21.09 -6.59 4.04
CA CYS A 238 21.66 -7.82 3.54
C CYS A 238 21.61 -8.92 4.61
N VAL A 239 21.50 -10.16 4.17
CA VAL A 239 21.72 -11.32 5.03
C VAL A 239 23.13 -11.26 5.62
N TYR A 240 23.31 -11.77 6.84
CA TYR A 240 24.56 -11.73 7.62
C TYR A 240 25.04 -10.34 8.06
N SER A 241 24.33 -9.27 7.70
CA SER A 241 24.68 -7.94 8.17
C SER A 241 24.34 -7.74 9.65
N MET A 242 25.26 -7.10 10.37
CA MET A 242 25.07 -6.61 11.72
C MET A 242 24.03 -5.47 11.77
N ARG A 243 23.30 -5.38 12.89
CA ARG A 243 22.25 -4.37 13.12
C ARG A 243 22.59 -3.45 14.27
N ALA A 244 22.47 -2.15 14.01
CA ALA A 244 22.66 -1.08 14.97
C ALA A 244 21.31 -0.54 15.46
N LYS A 245 20.51 -1.44 16.05
CA LYS A 245 19.12 -1.17 16.50
C LYS A 245 18.86 -1.44 17.97
N ARG A 246 19.84 -2.01 18.67
CA ARG A 246 19.85 -2.34 20.10
C ARG A 246 21.24 -2.00 20.65
N ASP A 247 21.36 -1.91 21.97
CA ASP A 247 22.62 -1.57 22.64
C ASP A 247 23.69 -2.64 22.49
N GLU A 248 23.33 -3.82 21.97
CA GLU A 248 24.23 -4.92 21.60
C GLU A 248 24.06 -5.28 20.11
N PRO A 249 25.11 -5.80 19.44
CA PRO A 249 25.04 -6.19 18.04
C PRO A 249 24.27 -7.49 17.85
N PHE A 250 23.33 -7.49 16.91
CA PHE A 250 22.65 -8.69 16.43
C PHE A 250 22.76 -8.79 14.91
N ILE A 251 22.73 -10.02 14.40
CA ILE A 251 22.94 -10.32 12.99
C ILE A 251 21.59 -10.57 12.30
N SER A 252 21.43 -10.06 11.07
CA SER A 252 20.33 -10.47 10.20
C SER A 252 20.58 -11.88 9.68
N MET A 253 20.13 -12.87 10.44
CA MET A 253 20.56 -14.27 10.28
C MET A 253 19.48 -15.13 9.60
N PRO A 254 19.84 -15.95 8.59
CA PRO A 254 18.98 -17.02 8.08
C PRO A 254 18.57 -18.02 9.14
N ILE A 255 17.30 -18.42 9.11
CA ILE A 255 16.77 -19.50 9.94
C ILE A 255 15.95 -20.44 9.08
N THR A 256 15.81 -21.68 9.52
CA THR A 256 14.90 -22.63 8.88
C THR A 256 13.46 -22.37 9.30
N TRP A 257 12.50 -22.76 8.44
CA TRP A 257 11.07 -22.74 8.79
C TRP A 257 10.75 -23.59 10.03
N LYS A 258 11.49 -24.68 10.25
CA LYS A 258 11.36 -25.54 11.44
C LYS A 258 11.79 -24.80 12.72
N GLU A 259 12.88 -24.05 12.67
CA GLU A 259 13.34 -23.22 13.80
C GLU A 259 12.33 -22.12 14.12
N LEU A 260 11.82 -21.42 13.10
CA LEU A 260 10.81 -20.38 13.29
C LEU A 260 9.52 -20.95 13.92
N SER A 261 9.02 -22.06 13.38
CA SER A 261 7.82 -22.73 13.92
C SER A 261 8.02 -23.15 15.38
N ARG A 262 9.21 -23.68 15.72
CA ARG A 262 9.54 -24.06 17.10
C ARG A 262 9.57 -22.85 18.04
N ALA A 263 10.21 -21.75 17.63
CA ALA A 263 10.28 -20.52 18.41
C ALA A 263 8.87 -19.97 18.71
N VAL A 264 8.02 -19.88 17.67
CA VAL A 264 6.63 -19.42 17.80
C VAL A 264 5.81 -20.32 18.73
N LYS A 265 5.94 -21.65 18.60
CA LYS A 265 5.21 -22.61 19.45
C LYS A 265 5.64 -22.56 20.92
N ARG A 266 6.93 -22.31 21.18
CA ARG A 266 7.50 -22.28 22.54
C ARG A 266 7.43 -20.90 23.20
N GLY A 267 7.13 -19.85 22.45
CA GLY A 267 7.22 -18.48 22.98
C GLY A 267 8.66 -18.00 23.16
N ASP A 268 9.62 -18.57 22.44
CA ASP A 268 11.06 -18.35 22.64
C ASP A 268 11.62 -17.31 21.67
N GLU A 269 11.47 -16.03 22.00
CA GLU A 269 12.03 -14.92 21.23
C GLU A 269 13.55 -14.92 21.17
N MET A 270 14.21 -15.38 22.22
CA MET A 270 15.66 -15.32 22.34
C MET A 270 16.34 -16.27 21.35
N SER A 271 15.70 -17.39 21.01
CA SER A 271 16.17 -18.30 19.95
C SER A 271 16.24 -17.65 18.55
N LEU A 272 15.63 -16.48 18.36
CA LEU A 272 15.62 -15.72 17.10
C LEU A 272 16.61 -14.53 17.12
N LEU A 273 17.48 -14.43 18.13
CA LEU A 273 18.46 -13.36 18.27
C LEU A 273 19.88 -13.93 18.24
N PHE A 274 20.65 -13.57 17.21
CA PHE A 274 21.99 -14.08 16.99
C PHE A 274 23.03 -12.98 17.22
N ARG A 275 23.86 -13.14 18.26
CA ARG A 275 25.06 -12.33 18.47
C ARG A 275 26.16 -12.72 17.47
N PRO A 276 27.18 -11.86 17.24
CA PRO A 276 28.21 -12.09 16.22
C PRO A 276 28.93 -13.44 16.35
N ASP A 277 29.34 -13.81 17.56
CA ASP A 277 30.01 -15.07 17.89
C ASP A 277 29.11 -16.30 17.61
N ALA A 278 27.84 -16.22 18.02
CA ALA A 278 26.86 -17.27 17.77
C ALA A 278 26.57 -17.44 16.26
N ALA A 279 26.53 -16.33 15.51
CA ALA A 279 26.33 -16.35 14.07
C ALA A 279 27.51 -17.02 13.35
N LEU A 280 28.75 -16.64 13.68
CA LEU A 280 29.97 -17.26 13.10
C LEU A 280 30.05 -18.75 13.43
N LYS A 281 29.79 -19.13 14.69
CA LYS A 281 29.73 -20.54 15.12
C LYS A 281 28.69 -21.32 14.32
N ARG A 282 27.49 -20.75 14.15
CA ARG A 282 26.40 -21.38 13.40
C ARG A 282 26.79 -21.62 11.95
N ILE A 283 27.39 -20.64 11.29
CA ILE A 283 27.76 -20.74 9.87
C ILE A 283 28.80 -21.84 9.63
N ARG A 284 29.78 -21.98 10.53
CA ARG A 284 30.72 -23.11 10.49
C ARG A 284 30.03 -24.47 10.64
N GLN A 285 28.87 -24.52 11.30
CA GLN A 285 28.13 -25.77 11.55
C GLN A 285 27.14 -26.13 10.44
N VAL A 286 26.41 -25.14 9.90
CA VAL A 286 25.29 -25.39 8.96
C VAL A 286 25.49 -24.78 7.58
N GLY A 287 26.56 -24.03 7.36
CA GLY A 287 26.83 -23.34 6.11
C GLY A 287 25.89 -22.16 5.84
N ASP A 288 25.82 -21.77 4.56
CA ASP A 288 24.93 -20.70 4.07
C ASP A 288 23.53 -21.26 3.75
N LEU A 289 22.59 -21.07 4.68
CA LEU A 289 21.19 -21.48 4.47
C LEU A 289 20.49 -20.68 3.34
N PHE A 290 21.08 -19.59 2.88
CA PHE A 290 20.58 -18.73 1.81
C PHE A 290 21.34 -18.91 0.51
N GLU A 291 22.27 -19.88 0.40
CA GLU A 291 23.01 -20.13 -0.84
C GLU A 291 22.06 -20.31 -2.04
N SER A 292 20.97 -21.07 -1.85
CA SER A 292 19.96 -21.26 -2.90
C SER A 292 19.21 -19.98 -3.30
N VAL A 293 19.17 -18.95 -2.45
CA VAL A 293 18.55 -17.65 -2.80
C VAL A 293 19.30 -16.98 -3.95
N LEU A 294 20.62 -17.22 -4.05
CA LEU A 294 21.48 -16.64 -5.08
C LEU A 294 21.24 -17.25 -6.47
N THR A 295 20.79 -18.51 -6.54
CA THR A 295 20.80 -19.29 -7.78
C THR A 295 19.44 -19.84 -8.18
N LEU A 296 18.53 -20.07 -7.23
CA LEU A 296 17.21 -20.63 -7.50
C LEU A 296 16.40 -19.70 -8.40
N LYS A 297 16.02 -20.21 -9.57
CA LYS A 297 15.18 -19.49 -10.52
C LYS A 297 13.73 -19.90 -10.32
N GLN A 298 12.85 -18.92 -10.14
CA GLN A 298 11.42 -19.14 -9.98
C GLN A 298 10.66 -18.10 -10.80
N MET A 299 9.63 -18.56 -11.50
CA MET A 299 8.71 -17.69 -12.21
C MET A 299 7.51 -17.36 -11.34
N LEU A 300 7.04 -16.13 -11.40
CA LEU A 300 5.75 -15.78 -10.82
C LEU A 300 4.63 -16.53 -11.56
N PRO A 301 3.49 -16.81 -10.90
CA PRO A 301 2.39 -17.56 -11.50
C PRO A 301 1.97 -16.97 -12.86
N PRO A 302 1.95 -17.77 -13.95
CA PRO A 302 1.62 -17.28 -15.28
C PRO A 302 0.27 -16.57 -15.37
N ALA A 303 -0.72 -17.03 -14.60
CA ALA A 303 -2.03 -16.38 -14.52
C ALA A 303 -1.93 -14.95 -13.98
N PHE A 304 -1.05 -14.71 -13.00
CA PHE A 304 -0.83 -13.38 -12.44
C PHE A 304 -0.08 -12.49 -13.42
N THR A 305 1.00 -12.99 -14.04
CA THR A 305 1.75 -12.22 -15.04
C THR A 305 0.92 -11.92 -16.28
N ALA A 306 0.08 -12.86 -16.71
CA ALA A 306 -0.88 -12.66 -17.79
C ALA A 306 -1.96 -11.64 -17.41
N ALA A 307 -2.49 -11.66 -16.18
CA ALA A 307 -3.44 -10.65 -15.71
C ALA A 307 -2.80 -9.24 -15.64
N LEU A 308 -1.54 -9.13 -15.24
CA LEU A 308 -0.80 -7.87 -15.27
C LEU A 308 -0.47 -7.40 -16.69
N ALA A 309 -0.01 -8.31 -17.56
CA ALA A 309 0.37 -8.00 -18.94
C ALA A 309 -0.82 -7.70 -19.84
N ALA A 310 -1.95 -8.37 -19.62
CA ALA A 310 -3.23 -8.02 -20.21
C ALA A 310 -3.66 -6.59 -19.81
N GLY A 311 -3.15 -6.11 -18.67
CA GLY A 311 -3.55 -4.86 -18.05
C GLY A 311 -5.07 -4.77 -17.89
N PRO A 312 -5.60 -3.62 -17.51
CA PRO A 312 -6.90 -3.24 -18.07
C PRO A 312 -6.73 -3.16 -19.59
N THR A 313 -7.75 -3.54 -20.37
CA THR A 313 -7.82 -3.38 -21.84
C THR A 313 -7.77 -1.92 -22.34
N GLN A 314 -7.15 -1.00 -21.59
CA GLN A 314 -6.90 0.39 -21.97
C GLN A 314 -5.57 0.90 -21.37
N LYS A 315 -4.64 1.29 -22.26
CA LYS A 315 -3.31 1.86 -21.94
C LYS A 315 -3.38 2.99 -20.90
N LEU A 316 -2.52 2.94 -19.86
CA LEU A 316 -2.36 4.01 -18.86
C LEU A 316 -1.89 5.37 -19.43
N SER A 317 -1.34 5.42 -20.64
CA SER A 317 -0.93 6.66 -21.29
C SER A 317 -2.09 7.49 -21.86
N SER A 318 -3.30 6.93 -21.94
CA SER A 318 -4.52 7.67 -22.24
C SER A 318 -5.26 8.15 -20.99
N TRP A 319 -4.69 7.92 -19.79
CA TRP A 319 -5.36 8.28 -18.54
C TRP A 319 -5.09 9.75 -18.21
N PRO A 320 -6.13 10.55 -17.95
CA PRO A 320 -5.98 11.98 -17.81
C PRO A 320 -5.17 12.28 -16.55
N ARG A 321 -3.95 12.80 -16.72
CA ARG A 321 -3.33 13.62 -15.68
C ARG A 321 -4.35 14.69 -15.32
N ASN A 322 -4.60 14.84 -14.03
CA ASN A 322 -5.48 15.81 -13.40
C ASN A 322 -5.57 17.12 -14.22
N ARG A 323 -6.52 17.14 -15.15
CA ARG A 323 -6.92 18.29 -15.94
C ARG A 323 -8.42 18.20 -15.94
N SER A 324 -9.03 19.26 -15.44
CA SER A 324 -10.45 19.50 -15.20
C SER A 324 -11.35 19.44 -16.45
N LYS A 325 -11.10 18.53 -17.40
CA LYS A 325 -11.78 18.44 -18.71
C LYS A 325 -12.40 17.07 -19.02
N THR A 326 -12.40 16.11 -18.10
CA THR A 326 -12.87 14.73 -18.37
C THR A 326 -14.37 14.51 -18.21
N GLY A 327 -15.07 15.37 -17.46
CA GLY A 327 -16.53 15.24 -17.26
C GLY A 327 -17.33 15.26 -18.58
N ASP A 328 -16.81 15.95 -19.59
CA ASP A 328 -17.47 16.19 -20.88
C ASP A 328 -17.55 14.95 -21.79
N LYS A 329 -16.66 13.96 -21.61
CA LYS A 329 -16.70 12.70 -22.39
C LYS A 329 -17.51 11.59 -21.72
N SER A 330 -17.52 11.54 -20.38
CA SER A 330 -18.28 10.54 -19.60
C SER A 330 -19.80 10.74 -19.67
N LEU A 331 -20.26 11.99 -19.83
CA LEU A 331 -21.69 12.31 -19.89
C LEU A 331 -22.32 12.12 -21.28
N ARG A 332 -21.57 11.63 -22.28
CA ARG A 332 -22.09 11.43 -23.65
C ARG A 332 -23.22 10.42 -23.71
N GLU A 333 -23.08 9.30 -22.99
CA GLU A 333 -24.14 8.30 -22.93
C GLU A 333 -25.36 8.85 -22.16
N TYR A 334 -25.13 9.69 -21.16
CA TYR A 334 -26.20 10.39 -20.47
C TYR A 334 -26.98 11.29 -21.44
N GLU A 335 -26.28 12.20 -22.12
CA GLU A 335 -26.87 13.17 -23.05
C GLU A 335 -27.56 12.49 -24.24
N ALA A 336 -26.99 11.40 -24.77
CA ALA A 336 -27.59 10.65 -25.88
C ALA A 336 -28.89 9.94 -25.51
N LYS A 337 -29.10 9.62 -24.22
CA LYS A 337 -30.30 8.94 -23.72
C LYS A 337 -31.43 9.91 -23.33
N ARG A 338 -31.20 11.23 -23.32
CA ARG A 338 -32.19 12.23 -22.86
C ARG A 338 -32.53 13.22 -23.97
N ASP A 339 -33.82 13.54 -24.06
CA ASP A 339 -34.31 14.67 -24.82
C ASP A 339 -34.79 15.74 -23.84
N HIS A 340 -33.95 16.76 -23.61
CA HIS A 340 -34.20 17.84 -22.64
C HIS A 340 -35.39 18.74 -23.00
N THR A 341 -35.99 18.56 -24.18
CA THR A 341 -37.28 19.19 -24.51
C THR A 341 -38.48 18.40 -23.99
N ARG A 342 -38.26 17.15 -23.56
CA ARG A 342 -39.28 16.17 -23.16
C ARG A 342 -39.09 15.59 -21.76
N THR A 343 -37.95 15.83 -21.13
CA THR A 343 -37.66 15.47 -19.74
C THR A 343 -37.27 16.70 -18.91
N PRO A 344 -37.69 16.79 -17.63
CA PRO A 344 -37.25 17.87 -16.74
C PRO A 344 -35.84 17.66 -16.15
N GLU A 345 -35.12 16.62 -16.60
CA GLU A 345 -33.77 16.32 -16.13
C GLU A 345 -32.75 17.38 -16.59
N PRO A 346 -31.70 17.66 -15.78
CA PRO A 346 -30.70 18.67 -16.13
C PRO A 346 -29.81 18.23 -17.31
N ALA A 347 -29.49 19.18 -18.20
CA ALA A 347 -28.51 18.99 -19.26
C ALA A 347 -27.07 18.81 -18.70
N ALA A 348 -26.20 18.14 -19.46
CA ALA A 348 -24.80 17.97 -19.08
C ALA A 348 -24.05 19.33 -19.05
N LYS A 349 -23.97 19.98 -17.88
CA LYS A 349 -23.05 21.10 -17.65
C LYS A 349 -21.91 20.66 -16.72
N THR A 350 -20.68 20.79 -17.20
CA THR A 350 -19.49 20.49 -16.39
C THR A 350 -19.19 21.68 -15.48
N THR A 351 -19.91 21.82 -14.36
CA THR A 351 -19.56 22.80 -13.33
C THR A 351 -18.40 22.28 -12.48
N VAL A 352 -17.19 22.84 -12.68
CA VAL A 352 -16.03 22.56 -11.82
C VAL A 352 -16.25 23.23 -10.47
N ARG A 353 -16.94 22.56 -9.54
CA ARG A 353 -16.96 22.98 -8.14
C ARG A 353 -15.60 22.66 -7.50
N LYS A 354 -14.88 23.68 -7.04
CA LYS A 354 -13.69 23.48 -6.18
C LYS A 354 -14.15 22.75 -4.91
N ALA A 355 -13.63 21.55 -4.67
CA ALA A 355 -13.84 20.85 -3.40
C ALA A 355 -13.43 21.77 -2.24
N LYS A 356 -14.38 22.07 -1.34
CA LYS A 356 -14.15 22.98 -0.20
C LYS A 356 -13.17 22.41 0.83
N ARG A 357 -12.94 21.09 0.82
CA ARG A 357 -12.00 20.34 1.68
C ARG A 357 -11.36 19.19 0.91
N LYS A 358 -10.06 18.97 1.12
CA LYS A 358 -9.28 17.89 0.48
C LYS A 358 -9.72 16.54 1.05
N GLY A 359 -10.17 15.61 0.19
CA GLY A 359 -10.47 14.21 0.56
C GLY A 359 -11.93 13.91 0.94
N LEU A 360 -12.84 14.89 0.85
CA LEU A 360 -14.26 14.76 1.18
C LEU A 360 -15.10 15.01 -0.08
N TYR A 361 -15.97 14.07 -0.44
CA TYR A 361 -16.71 14.03 -1.71
C TYR A 361 -18.21 13.90 -1.45
N ARG A 362 -19.09 14.32 -2.37
CA ARG A 362 -20.54 14.18 -2.21
C ARG A 362 -21.04 12.80 -2.60
N PHE A 363 -21.99 12.25 -1.86
CA PHE A 363 -22.83 11.15 -2.35
C PHE A 363 -24.31 11.54 -2.33
N VAL A 364 -25.07 10.85 -3.17
CA VAL A 364 -26.52 11.00 -3.31
C VAL A 364 -27.14 9.63 -3.52
N ILE A 365 -28.26 9.38 -2.85
CA ILE A 365 -29.10 8.20 -3.10
C ILE A 365 -30.46 8.69 -3.58
N GLN A 366 -30.90 8.24 -4.75
CA GLN A 366 -32.23 8.53 -5.27
C GLN A 366 -33.08 7.26 -5.25
N LYS A 367 -34.30 7.33 -4.73
CA LYS A 367 -35.28 6.24 -4.81
C LYS A 367 -36.11 6.46 -6.06
N HIS A 368 -36.08 5.50 -6.97
CA HIS A 368 -36.64 5.65 -8.31
C HIS A 368 -37.73 4.59 -8.56
N GLN A 369 -38.97 5.05 -8.66
CA GLN A 369 -40.12 4.25 -9.07
C GLN A 369 -40.29 4.35 -10.60
N ALA A 370 -39.45 3.59 -11.31
CA ALA A 370 -39.59 3.34 -12.75
C ALA A 370 -40.45 2.09 -12.99
N GLY A 371 -40.18 1.32 -14.05
CA GLY A 371 -40.81 0.01 -14.25
C GLY A 371 -40.65 -0.93 -13.05
N HIS A 372 -39.51 -0.85 -12.36
CA HIS A 372 -39.30 -1.47 -11.04
C HIS A 372 -38.69 -0.45 -10.07
N LEU A 373 -39.07 -0.57 -8.79
CA LEU A 373 -38.47 0.23 -7.72
C LEU A 373 -37.00 -0.16 -7.55
N HIS A 374 -36.12 0.85 -7.54
CA HIS A 374 -34.71 0.68 -7.22
C HIS A 374 -34.15 1.94 -6.56
N TYR A 375 -32.96 1.81 -5.99
CA TYR A 375 -32.23 2.92 -5.39
C TYR A 375 -30.98 3.18 -6.21
N ASP A 376 -30.88 4.38 -6.76
CA ASP A 376 -29.69 4.85 -7.46
C ASP A 376 -28.67 5.33 -6.44
N TRP A 377 -27.61 4.56 -6.28
CA TRP A 377 -26.44 4.89 -5.48
C TRP A 377 -25.47 5.73 -6.30
N ARG A 378 -25.19 6.97 -5.89
CA ARG A 378 -24.40 7.90 -6.69
C ARG A 378 -23.25 8.52 -5.90
N LEU A 379 -22.04 8.47 -6.45
CA LEU A 379 -20.82 8.99 -5.85
C LEU A 379 -20.19 10.06 -6.75
N GLU A 380 -19.93 11.24 -6.19
CA GLU A 380 -19.14 12.28 -6.87
C GLU A 380 -17.70 11.81 -7.05
N MET A 381 -17.27 11.63 -8.30
CA MET A 381 -15.89 11.31 -8.67
C MET A 381 -15.57 11.91 -10.04
N GLN A 382 -14.37 12.45 -10.23
CA GLN A 382 -13.93 13.01 -11.53
C GLN A 382 -14.87 14.07 -12.14
N GLY A 383 -15.64 14.79 -11.32
CA GLY A 383 -16.57 15.83 -11.76
C GLY A 383 -17.92 15.33 -12.30
N VAL A 384 -18.26 14.05 -12.05
CA VAL A 384 -19.55 13.44 -12.39
C VAL A 384 -20.06 12.59 -11.21
N LEU A 385 -21.31 12.13 -11.29
CA LEU A 385 -21.89 11.14 -10.40
C LEU A 385 -21.76 9.74 -11.01
N ARG A 386 -20.81 8.95 -10.51
CA ARG A 386 -20.74 7.51 -10.79
C ARG A 386 -21.94 6.83 -10.14
N SER A 387 -22.69 6.05 -10.91
CA SER A 387 -24.05 5.68 -10.55
C SER A 387 -24.27 4.16 -10.62
N TRP A 388 -24.98 3.62 -9.63
CA TRP A 388 -25.37 2.22 -9.59
C TRP A 388 -26.85 2.07 -9.21
N ALA A 389 -27.61 1.29 -9.97
CA ALA A 389 -28.95 0.89 -9.60
C ALA A 389 -28.90 -0.29 -8.62
N VAL A 390 -29.50 -0.13 -7.44
CA VAL A 390 -29.56 -1.14 -6.36
C VAL A 390 -31.03 -1.57 -6.18
N PRO A 391 -31.49 -2.68 -6.80
CA PRO A 391 -32.91 -3.03 -6.83
C PRO A 391 -33.54 -3.24 -5.46
N LYS A 392 -32.80 -3.87 -4.54
CA LYS A 392 -33.27 -4.14 -3.17
C LYS A 392 -32.96 -3.00 -2.20
N GLY A 393 -32.41 -1.87 -2.67
CA GLY A 393 -31.95 -0.77 -1.82
C GLY A 393 -30.73 -1.10 -0.95
N PRO A 394 -30.21 -0.14 -0.15
CA PRO A 394 -29.02 -0.32 0.67
C PRO A 394 -29.18 -1.42 1.74
N PRO A 395 -28.23 -2.37 1.89
CA PRO A 395 -28.27 -3.35 2.96
C PRO A 395 -28.19 -2.68 4.35
N THR A 396 -28.99 -3.16 5.30
CA THR A 396 -28.98 -2.65 6.68
C THR A 396 -28.27 -3.59 7.64
N LYS A 397 -28.20 -4.89 7.35
CA LYS A 397 -27.51 -5.86 8.20
C LYS A 397 -26.02 -5.89 7.88
N LEU A 398 -25.19 -5.97 8.92
CA LEU A 398 -23.74 -6.12 8.79
C LEU A 398 -23.39 -7.31 7.87
N ARG A 399 -22.49 -7.07 6.90
CA ARG A 399 -22.01 -8.03 5.87
C ARG A 399 -23.08 -8.52 4.89
N GLU A 400 -24.31 -8.00 4.95
CA GLU A 400 -25.29 -8.26 3.90
C GLU A 400 -24.82 -7.60 2.60
N ALA A 401 -24.79 -8.40 1.53
CA ALA A 401 -24.42 -7.97 0.20
C ALA A 401 -25.68 -7.88 -0.68
N ARG A 402 -25.80 -6.79 -1.44
CA ARG A 402 -26.88 -6.60 -2.43
C ARG A 402 -26.29 -6.22 -3.77
N LEU A 403 -26.93 -6.70 -4.84
CA LEU A 403 -26.53 -6.38 -6.20
C LEU A 403 -26.66 -4.88 -6.47
N ALA A 404 -25.63 -4.30 -7.07
CA ALA A 404 -25.56 -2.93 -7.54
C ALA A 404 -25.11 -2.93 -9.02
N MET A 405 -26.00 -2.54 -9.92
CA MET A 405 -25.72 -2.50 -11.36
C MET A 405 -25.16 -1.13 -11.73
N HIS A 406 -23.92 -1.05 -12.18
CA HIS A 406 -23.32 0.20 -12.66
C HIS A 406 -24.03 0.66 -13.93
N VAL A 407 -24.52 1.91 -13.91
CA VAL A 407 -25.25 2.55 -15.01
C VAL A 407 -24.43 3.74 -15.53
N GLU A 408 -24.95 4.46 -16.53
CA GLU A 408 -24.24 5.63 -17.06
C GLU A 408 -23.98 6.70 -15.99
N ASP A 409 -22.92 7.49 -16.20
CA ASP A 409 -22.57 8.60 -15.30
C ASP A 409 -23.60 9.72 -15.43
N HIS A 410 -23.86 10.44 -14.34
CA HIS A 410 -24.81 11.56 -14.33
C HIS A 410 -24.10 12.88 -14.02
N PRO A 411 -24.61 14.04 -14.50
CA PRO A 411 -24.05 15.33 -14.15
C PRO A 411 -24.21 15.60 -12.64
N LEU A 412 -23.31 16.38 -12.04
CA LEU A 412 -23.37 16.68 -10.59
C LEU A 412 -24.70 17.34 -10.18
N GLU A 413 -25.28 18.13 -11.07
CA GLU A 413 -26.56 18.81 -10.89
C GLU A 413 -27.74 17.83 -10.81
N TYR A 414 -27.60 16.64 -11.39
CA TYR A 414 -28.59 15.57 -11.28
C TYR A 414 -28.76 15.07 -9.84
N GLY A 415 -27.71 15.18 -9.02
CA GLY A 415 -27.77 14.78 -7.62
C GLY A 415 -28.70 15.63 -6.75
N ASP A 416 -29.24 16.72 -7.29
CA ASP A 416 -30.25 17.57 -6.66
C ASP A 416 -31.64 17.42 -7.32
N PHE A 417 -31.79 16.54 -8.31
CA PHE A 417 -33.06 16.33 -9.01
C PHE A 417 -34.04 15.49 -8.18
N GLU A 418 -35.28 15.98 -8.13
CA GLU A 418 -36.45 15.30 -7.58
C GLU A 418 -37.67 15.69 -8.41
N GLY A 419 -38.47 14.70 -8.84
CA GLY A 419 -39.63 14.92 -9.70
C GLY A 419 -40.06 13.67 -10.47
N THR A 420 -40.95 13.85 -11.45
CA THR A 420 -41.45 12.78 -12.32
C THR A 420 -40.89 12.93 -13.73
N ILE A 421 -40.28 11.86 -14.25
CA ILE A 421 -39.81 11.75 -15.63
C ILE A 421 -40.99 11.26 -16.49
N PRO A 422 -41.44 12.01 -17.52
CA PRO A 422 -42.63 11.66 -18.28
C PRO A 422 -42.51 10.33 -19.04
N SER A 423 -43.63 9.64 -19.22
CA SER A 423 -43.71 8.37 -19.95
C SER A 423 -43.18 8.48 -21.38
N GLY A 424 -42.43 7.48 -21.83
CA GLY A 424 -41.80 7.46 -23.16
C GLY A 424 -40.39 8.06 -23.19
N ASN A 425 -39.91 8.64 -22.09
CA ASN A 425 -38.50 8.98 -21.90
C ASN A 425 -37.74 7.83 -21.22
N TYR A 426 -36.42 7.78 -21.44
CA TYR A 426 -35.56 6.81 -20.76
C TYR A 426 -35.56 7.06 -19.25
N GLY A 427 -35.81 6.01 -18.46
CA GLY A 427 -35.93 6.15 -17.01
C GLY A 427 -37.25 6.79 -16.56
N ALA A 428 -38.32 6.73 -17.36
CA ALA A 428 -39.64 7.22 -16.96
C ALA A 428 -40.08 6.66 -15.59
N GLY A 429 -40.56 7.55 -14.73
CA GLY A 429 -40.85 7.22 -13.34
C GLY A 429 -40.71 8.40 -12.39
N THR A 430 -41.08 8.18 -11.13
CA THR A 430 -40.89 9.19 -10.07
C THR A 430 -39.54 8.98 -9.39
N VAL A 431 -38.78 10.06 -9.24
CA VAL A 431 -37.45 10.09 -8.60
C VAL A 431 -37.52 10.94 -7.33
N MET A 432 -37.19 10.34 -6.18
CA MET A 432 -37.07 11.02 -4.89
C MET A 432 -35.60 11.12 -4.47
N LEU A 433 -35.18 12.26 -3.93
CA LEU A 433 -33.89 12.36 -3.25
C LEU A 433 -33.99 11.69 -1.86
N TRP A 434 -33.56 10.43 -1.77
CA TRP A 434 -33.77 9.59 -0.60
C TRP A 434 -32.71 9.78 0.48
N ASP A 435 -31.45 10.01 0.10
CA ASP A 435 -30.39 10.40 1.03
C ASP A 435 -29.34 11.26 0.32
N ARG A 436 -28.60 12.07 1.09
CA ARG A 436 -27.46 12.83 0.61
C ARG A 436 -26.49 13.10 1.75
N GLY A 437 -25.23 13.27 1.40
CA GLY A 437 -24.22 13.66 2.36
C GLY A 437 -22.83 13.66 1.76
N GLU A 438 -21.84 13.48 2.63
CA GLU A 438 -20.44 13.41 2.26
C GLU A 438 -19.91 12.00 2.47
N TYR A 439 -18.94 11.61 1.65
CA TYR A 439 -18.21 10.37 1.79
C TYR A 439 -16.71 10.58 1.71
N GLU A 440 -16.00 9.70 2.38
CA GLU A 440 -14.56 9.51 2.25
C GLU A 440 -14.33 8.10 1.74
N ASP A 441 -13.45 7.94 0.75
CA ASP A 441 -12.91 6.62 0.44
C ASP A 441 -11.69 6.38 1.33
N VAL A 442 -11.59 5.21 1.95
CA VAL A 442 -10.54 4.88 2.93
C VAL A 442 -9.13 4.94 2.33
N THR A 443 -8.98 4.85 1.01
CA THR A 443 -7.69 5.00 0.33
C THR A 443 -7.29 6.46 0.10
N GLY A 444 -8.23 7.40 0.27
CA GLY A 444 -8.07 8.82 -0.07
C GLY A 444 -8.07 9.11 -1.57
N ASN A 445 -8.25 8.09 -2.42
CA ASN A 445 -8.35 8.22 -3.87
C ASN A 445 -9.57 7.42 -4.40
N PRO A 446 -10.80 7.96 -4.25
CA PRO A 446 -12.02 7.26 -4.67
C PRO A 446 -12.01 6.93 -6.16
N THR A 447 -11.39 7.77 -6.99
CA THR A 447 -11.26 7.52 -8.42
C THR A 447 -10.41 6.28 -8.70
N GLY A 448 -9.24 6.16 -8.07
CA GLY A 448 -8.39 4.98 -8.24
C GLY A 448 -9.08 3.70 -7.74
N ALA A 449 -9.76 3.78 -6.60
CA ALA A 449 -10.49 2.68 -6.00
C ALA A 449 -11.67 2.18 -6.87
N PHE A 450 -12.39 3.11 -7.52
CA PHE A 450 -13.43 2.77 -8.50
C PHE A 450 -12.87 1.96 -9.68
N TYR A 451 -11.79 2.41 -10.31
CA TYR A 451 -11.21 1.68 -11.44
C TYR A 451 -10.53 0.37 -11.02
N ALA A 452 -10.04 0.29 -9.79
CA ALA A 452 -9.55 -0.96 -9.20
C ALA A 452 -10.68 -1.95 -8.89
N GLY A 453 -11.95 -1.55 -9.02
CA GLY A 453 -13.11 -2.43 -8.79
C GLY A 453 -13.47 -2.61 -7.32
N LYS A 454 -12.94 -1.79 -6.40
CA LYS A 454 -13.29 -1.88 -4.99
C LYS A 454 -13.23 -0.51 -4.31
N LEU A 455 -14.38 -0.03 -3.89
CA LEU A 455 -14.56 1.18 -3.10
C LEU A 455 -14.86 0.81 -1.67
N HIS A 456 -14.19 1.45 -0.72
CA HIS A 456 -14.51 1.31 0.70
C HIS A 456 -14.74 2.70 1.27
N LEU A 457 -16.01 2.94 1.57
CA LEU A 457 -16.58 4.26 1.78
C LEU A 457 -16.96 4.42 3.25
N VAL A 458 -16.69 5.60 3.80
CA VAL A 458 -17.27 6.06 5.06
C VAL A 458 -18.31 7.12 4.71
N LEU A 459 -19.59 6.78 4.87
CA LEU A 459 -20.70 7.70 4.57
C LEU A 459 -21.08 8.53 5.79
N ARG A 460 -21.34 9.82 5.54
CA ARG A 460 -21.87 10.80 6.48
C ARG A 460 -23.16 11.41 5.90
N GLY A 461 -24.19 10.58 5.78
CA GLY A 461 -25.50 10.94 5.25
C GLY A 461 -26.53 11.34 6.30
N THR A 462 -27.72 11.68 5.81
CA THR A 462 -28.90 11.90 6.65
C THR A 462 -29.44 10.55 7.14
N LYS A 463 -29.62 9.59 6.22
CA LYS A 463 -30.10 8.23 6.52
C LYS A 463 -28.95 7.23 6.62
N LEU A 464 -28.04 7.20 5.64
CA LEU A 464 -26.92 6.26 5.60
C LEU A 464 -25.70 6.83 6.31
N LYS A 465 -25.20 6.07 7.29
CA LYS A 465 -23.98 6.41 8.05
C LYS A 465 -23.08 5.19 8.17
N GLY A 466 -21.81 5.44 8.49
CA GLY A 466 -20.83 4.40 8.76
C GLY A 466 -20.21 3.82 7.49
N GLU A 467 -19.66 2.62 7.60
CA GLU A 467 -18.85 2.02 6.53
C GLU A 467 -19.66 1.20 5.54
N TRP A 468 -19.26 1.28 4.27
CA TRP A 468 -19.86 0.60 3.12
C TRP A 468 -18.76 0.15 2.17
N ILE A 469 -18.97 -0.98 1.50
CA ILE A 469 -18.05 -1.49 0.48
C ILE A 469 -18.83 -1.68 -0.81
N LEU A 470 -18.29 -1.20 -1.92
CA LEU A 470 -18.77 -1.50 -3.26
C LEU A 470 -17.68 -2.27 -3.99
N VAL A 471 -17.95 -3.50 -4.41
CA VAL A 471 -16.96 -4.35 -5.09
C VAL A 471 -17.48 -4.83 -6.43
N LYS A 472 -16.66 -4.72 -7.47
CA LYS A 472 -16.96 -5.16 -8.82
C LYS A 472 -16.84 -6.67 -8.89
N ASN A 473 -17.85 -7.32 -9.47
CA ASN A 473 -17.74 -8.74 -9.79
C ASN A 473 -16.86 -8.90 -11.04
N HIS A 474 -15.70 -9.55 -10.89
CA HIS A 474 -14.74 -9.73 -11.99
C HIS A 474 -15.03 -10.96 -12.86
N GLN A 475 -16.02 -11.79 -12.51
CA GLN A 475 -16.37 -13.03 -13.21
C GLN A 475 -17.59 -12.91 -14.15
N GLU A 476 -18.31 -11.79 -14.15
CA GLU A 476 -19.51 -11.55 -14.97
C GLU A 476 -19.43 -10.20 -15.71
N GLU A 477 -20.48 -9.82 -16.45
CA GLU A 477 -20.60 -8.57 -17.21
C GLU A 477 -19.99 -7.35 -16.50
N ASN A 478 -19.33 -6.48 -17.28
CA ASN A 478 -18.49 -5.37 -16.81
C ASN A 478 -19.17 -4.31 -15.93
N ASN A 479 -20.47 -4.42 -15.66
CA ASN A 479 -21.29 -3.49 -14.89
C ASN A 479 -21.85 -4.07 -13.57
N LYS A 480 -21.58 -5.33 -13.20
CA LYS A 480 -22.12 -5.91 -11.94
C LYS A 480 -21.23 -5.62 -10.74
N TRP A 481 -21.81 -5.08 -9.68
CA TRP A 481 -21.17 -4.80 -8.40
C TRP A 481 -21.98 -5.35 -7.23
N LEU A 482 -21.35 -5.48 -6.07
CA LEU A 482 -21.99 -5.78 -4.80
C LEU A 482 -21.81 -4.61 -3.84
N LEU A 483 -22.92 -4.11 -3.31
CA LEU A 483 -22.97 -3.16 -2.21
C LEU A 483 -23.10 -3.93 -0.89
N ILE A 484 -22.19 -3.67 0.04
CA ILE A 484 -22.06 -4.41 1.29
C ILE A 484 -22.06 -3.42 2.44
N LYS A 485 -22.89 -3.68 3.46
CA LYS A 485 -22.83 -2.92 4.72
C LYS A 485 -21.61 -3.37 5.53
N ALA A 486 -20.72 -2.44 5.88
CA ALA A 486 -19.52 -2.70 6.66
C ALA A 486 -19.58 -2.06 8.07
N ALA A 487 -18.68 -2.52 8.95
CA ALA A 487 -18.53 -2.13 10.37
C ALA A 487 -19.70 -2.47 11.32
N GLU A 488 -20.90 -1.96 11.06
CA GLU A 488 -22.08 -2.12 11.94
C GLU A 488 -23.38 -2.25 11.15
N SER A 489 -24.40 -2.88 11.76
CA SER A 489 -25.75 -2.91 11.21
C SER A 489 -26.44 -1.56 11.45
N LEU A 490 -27.28 -1.14 10.51
CA LEU A 490 -28.26 -0.09 10.73
C LEU A 490 -29.60 -0.70 11.14
N PRO A 491 -30.40 -0.02 11.97
CA PRO A 491 -31.79 -0.40 12.13
C PRO A 491 -32.49 -0.39 10.75
N PRO A 492 -33.46 -1.30 10.51
CA PRO A 492 -34.28 -1.23 9.31
C PRO A 492 -34.96 0.15 9.26
N PHE A 493 -35.06 0.72 8.07
CA PHE A 493 -35.73 2.01 7.89
C PHE A 493 -37.25 1.81 8.02
N PRO A 494 -37.92 2.47 8.98
CA PRO A 494 -39.38 2.48 9.03
C PRO A 494 -39.95 3.07 7.74
N GLU A 495 -41.16 2.65 7.36
CA GLU A 495 -41.81 3.09 6.11
C GLU A 495 -41.94 4.61 6.05
N GLU A 496 -42.19 5.26 7.19
CA GLU A 496 -42.32 6.71 7.32
C GLU A 496 -41.00 7.45 7.08
N VAL A 497 -39.86 6.76 7.25
CA VAL A 497 -38.53 7.31 6.96
C VAL A 497 -38.09 6.93 5.54
N ASP A 498 -38.42 5.72 5.08
CA ASP A 498 -38.06 5.24 3.76
C ASP A 498 -38.84 5.94 2.64
N ASP A 499 -40.10 6.32 2.87
CA ASP A 499 -40.95 7.06 1.94
C ASP A 499 -40.94 8.59 2.18
N ARG A 500 -39.79 9.15 2.58
CA ARG A 500 -39.62 10.60 2.76
C ARG A 500 -38.36 11.12 2.11
N SER A 501 -38.49 12.19 1.32
CA SER A 501 -37.39 12.92 0.71
C SER A 501 -36.55 13.67 1.74
N VAL A 502 -35.21 13.63 1.61
CA VAL A 502 -34.31 14.50 2.39
C VAL A 502 -34.20 15.92 1.83
N LEU A 503 -34.78 16.18 0.66
CA LEU A 503 -34.83 17.50 0.04
C LEU A 503 -36.11 18.25 0.42
N SER A 504 -37.27 17.65 0.12
CA SER A 504 -38.58 18.30 0.23
C SER A 504 -39.41 17.83 1.41
N GLY A 505 -39.05 16.69 2.03
CA GLY A 505 -39.88 16.02 3.04
C GLY A 505 -41.14 15.35 2.47
N ARG A 506 -41.34 15.36 1.15
CA ARG A 506 -42.50 14.74 0.49
C ARG A 506 -42.32 13.22 0.36
N SER A 507 -43.44 12.51 0.25
CA SER A 507 -43.47 11.08 -0.08
C SER A 507 -43.40 10.82 -1.59
N MET A 508 -43.13 9.56 -1.99
CA MET A 508 -43.09 9.20 -3.42
C MET A 508 -44.41 9.53 -4.12
N ALA A 509 -45.54 9.27 -3.46
CA ALA A 509 -46.87 9.55 -3.99
C ALA A 509 -47.15 11.07 -4.10
N GLU A 510 -46.67 11.86 -3.14
CA GLU A 510 -46.80 13.33 -3.17
C GLU A 510 -45.96 13.93 -4.30
N ILE A 511 -44.75 13.41 -4.54
CA ILE A 511 -43.89 13.85 -5.65
C ILE A 511 -44.53 13.49 -7.00
N ALA A 512 -45.05 12.26 -7.12
CA ALA A 512 -45.74 11.80 -8.34
C ALA A 512 -46.94 12.68 -8.70
N LYS A 513 -47.75 13.08 -7.71
CA LYS A 513 -48.94 13.94 -7.90
C LYS A 513 -48.59 15.39 -8.24
N ALA A 514 -47.50 15.93 -7.68
CA ALA A 514 -47.11 17.31 -7.90
C ALA A 514 -46.66 17.59 -9.33
N ASN A 515 -46.09 16.58 -10.01
CA ASN A 515 -45.68 16.61 -11.41
C ASN A 515 -44.78 17.80 -11.81
N ASP A 516 -44.06 18.39 -10.85
CA ASP A 516 -43.22 19.58 -11.00
C ASP A 516 -41.79 19.26 -10.53
N PRO A 517 -40.74 19.42 -11.37
CA PRO A 517 -39.36 19.18 -10.98
C PRO A 517 -38.85 20.23 -9.98
N GLN A 518 -38.42 19.79 -8.80
CA GLN A 518 -37.72 20.68 -7.87
C GLN A 518 -36.22 20.69 -8.19
N TRP A 519 -35.78 21.67 -8.99
CA TRP A 519 -34.36 21.93 -9.26
C TRP A 519 -33.95 23.32 -8.72
N GLN A 520 -32.99 23.36 -7.78
CA GLN A 520 -32.48 24.62 -7.26
C GLN A 520 -31.09 24.94 -7.82
N SER A 521 -31.02 25.63 -8.97
CA SER A 521 -29.77 26.30 -9.36
C SER A 521 -29.62 27.61 -8.61
N ASN A 522 -28.70 27.62 -7.65
CA ASN A 522 -28.21 28.82 -6.96
C ASN A 522 -29.26 29.70 -6.27
N ARG A 523 -29.50 29.44 -4.98
CA ARG A 523 -29.95 30.48 -4.04
C ARG A 523 -28.90 30.65 -2.94
N PRO A 524 -28.48 31.88 -2.58
CA PRO A 524 -27.75 32.09 -1.33
C PRO A 524 -28.65 31.63 -0.18
N ALA A 525 -28.06 31.05 0.86
CA ALA A 525 -28.78 30.68 2.06
C ALA A 525 -29.65 31.86 2.53
N ALA A 526 -30.94 31.61 2.76
CA ALA A 526 -31.84 32.59 3.33
C ALA A 526 -31.23 33.16 4.63
N PRO A 527 -31.30 34.49 4.87
CA PRO A 527 -30.68 35.07 6.04
C PRO A 527 -31.34 34.49 7.30
N ARG A 528 -30.51 34.05 8.25
CA ARG A 528 -30.96 33.69 9.59
C ARG A 528 -31.78 34.86 10.15
N LYS A 529 -33.07 34.62 10.42
CA LYS A 529 -33.87 35.53 11.26
C LYS A 529 -33.14 35.70 12.59
N ARG A 530 -32.58 36.89 12.83
CA ARG A 530 -32.15 37.30 14.17
C ARG A 530 -33.42 37.37 15.02
N GLY A 531 -33.42 36.66 16.14
CA GLY A 531 -34.45 36.80 17.15
C GLY A 531 -34.50 38.25 17.63
N ALA A 532 -35.72 38.78 17.74
CA ALA A 532 -35.99 40.05 18.41
C ALA A 532 -35.69 39.91 19.93
N PRO A 533 -35.34 41.01 20.60
CA PRO A 533 -35.00 41.02 22.01
C PRO A 533 -36.26 40.93 22.87
N GLN A 534 -36.28 40.02 23.85
CA GLN A 534 -37.21 40.14 24.96
C GLN A 534 -36.61 41.10 25.99
N ALA A 535 -37.17 42.30 26.02
CA ALA A 535 -37.13 43.17 27.18
C ALA A 535 -38.24 42.72 28.14
N ARG A 536 -37.87 42.41 29.39
CA ARG A 536 -38.34 43.09 30.60
C ARG A 536 -37.50 42.66 31.79
#